data_AF-K7Z5G9-F1
#
_entry.id   AF-K7Z5G9-F1
#
_cell.length_a   1.000
_cell.length_b   1.000
_cell.length_c   1.000
_cell.angle_alpha   90.00
_cell.angle_beta   90.00
_cell.angle_gamma   90.00
#
_symmetry.space_group_name_H-M   'P 1'
#
loop_
_entity.id
_entity.type
_entity.pdbx_description
1 polymer ?
#
loop_
_entity_poly.entity_id
_entity_poly.type
_entity_poly.pdbx_seq_one_letter_code
_entity_poly.pdbx_strand_id
1 'polypeptide(L)'
;GLSQADMAKQFEKWNSEELDSFLIEITRDILNYKDDKGYLLERIRDTAGQKGTGKWTAIAALQYGIPVTLIGEAVFSRCLSALQNERVLASRQLVGPNVKPTVDDLPKFLNHIKHALYCAKIVSYAQGFMLMREAAQQNKWNLNYGGIALMWRGGCIIRSVFLHNIKEAYTRSPQLSNLLLDPFFKKAIEAGQDSWRQVVCKAVMWGIPVPAMSTALSFYDGYRSERLPA
;
A
#
# COMPACT_ATOMS: atom_id res chain seq x y z
N GLY A 1 -20.04 -11.43 -0.59
CA GLY A 1 -19.08 -10.33 -0.37
C GLY A 1 -19.80 -9.15 0.23
N LEU A 2 -19.08 -8.12 0.66
CA LEU A 2 -19.68 -6.85 1.10
C LEU A 2 -20.36 -6.13 -0.07
N SER A 3 -21.43 -5.39 0.21
CA SER A 3 -21.99 -4.43 -0.75
C SER A 3 -21.11 -3.19 -0.86
N GLN A 4 -21.24 -2.39 -1.93
CA GLN A 4 -20.52 -1.10 -2.03
C GLN A 4 -20.85 -0.16 -0.87
N ALA A 5 -22.10 -0.15 -0.39
CA ALA A 5 -22.49 0.65 0.76
C ALA A 5 -21.77 0.20 2.05
N ASP A 6 -21.63 -1.11 2.26
CA ASP A 6 -20.91 -1.62 3.44
C ASP A 6 -19.40 -1.36 3.34
N MET A 7 -18.83 -1.45 2.13
CA MET A 7 -17.46 -1.04 1.89
C MET A 7 -17.27 0.45 2.19
N ALA A 8 -18.16 1.31 1.72
CA ALA A 8 -18.08 2.76 1.97
C ALA A 8 -18.12 3.08 3.47
N LYS A 9 -19.04 2.47 4.23
CA LYS A 9 -19.10 2.59 5.70
C LYS A 9 -17.80 2.13 6.37
N GLN A 10 -17.18 1.07 5.85
CA GLN A 10 -15.92 0.58 6.40
C GLN A 10 -14.76 1.55 6.13
N PHE A 11 -14.68 2.12 4.92
CA PHE A 11 -13.70 3.17 4.59
C PHE A 11 -13.94 4.46 5.37
N GLU A 12 -15.20 4.83 5.62
CA GLU A 12 -15.55 5.95 6.49
C GLU A 12 -15.02 5.75 7.91
N LYS A 13 -15.24 4.57 8.49
CA LYS A 13 -14.67 4.21 9.80
C LYS A 13 -13.14 4.30 9.77
N TRP A 14 -12.48 3.69 8.78
CA TRP A 14 -11.01 3.73 8.67
C TRP A 14 -10.47 5.15 8.53
N ASN A 15 -11.22 6.06 7.90
CA ASN A 15 -10.82 7.46 7.77
C ASN A 15 -10.90 8.27 9.08
N SER A 16 -11.57 7.74 10.11
CA SER A 16 -11.59 8.33 11.46
C SER A 16 -10.54 7.73 12.40
N GLU A 17 -9.75 6.77 11.92
CA GLU A 17 -8.76 6.01 12.68
C GLU A 17 -7.34 6.24 12.10
N GLU A 18 -6.45 5.25 12.17
CA GLU A 18 -5.03 5.39 11.81
C GLU A 18 -4.80 5.57 10.29
N LEU A 19 -5.84 5.29 9.49
CA LEU A 19 -5.83 5.41 8.04
C LEU A 19 -6.36 6.74 7.51
N ASP A 20 -6.70 7.70 8.39
CA ASP A 20 -7.14 9.05 8.01
C ASP A 20 -6.22 9.65 6.94
N SER A 21 -6.78 9.78 5.73
CA SER A 21 -6.07 10.26 4.56
C SER A 21 -7.05 10.63 3.44
N PHE A 22 -6.62 11.56 2.59
CA PHE A 22 -7.41 11.96 1.44
C PHE A 22 -7.76 10.78 0.51
N LEU A 23 -6.85 9.82 0.34
CA LEU A 23 -7.12 8.65 -0.51
C LEU A 23 -8.19 7.71 0.07
N ILE A 24 -8.25 7.57 1.41
CA ILE A 24 -9.28 6.76 2.08
C ILE A 24 -10.63 7.51 2.02
N GLU A 25 -10.62 8.82 2.25
CA GLU A 25 -11.77 9.71 2.09
C GLU A 25 -12.41 9.61 0.70
N ILE A 26 -11.64 9.84 -0.37
CA ILE A 26 -12.21 9.78 -1.73
C ILE A 26 -12.63 8.36 -2.11
N THR A 27 -12.00 7.32 -1.53
CA THR A 27 -12.42 5.93 -1.78
C THR A 27 -13.82 5.67 -1.20
N ARG A 28 -14.11 6.17 0.00
CA ARG A 28 -15.47 6.17 0.57
C ARG A 28 -16.45 6.88 -0.37
N ASP A 29 -16.08 8.07 -0.86
CA ASP A 29 -16.97 8.88 -1.72
C ASP A 29 -17.24 8.20 -3.06
N ILE A 30 -16.21 7.62 -3.68
CA ILE A 30 -16.32 6.85 -4.92
C ILE A 30 -17.24 5.63 -4.74
N LEU A 31 -17.10 4.90 -3.63
CA LEU A 31 -17.96 3.76 -3.31
C LEU A 31 -19.43 4.14 -3.09
N ASN A 32 -19.69 5.38 -2.67
CA ASN A 32 -21.05 5.91 -2.50
C ASN A 32 -21.62 6.55 -3.76
N TYR A 33 -20.79 6.84 -4.77
CA TYR A 33 -21.22 7.59 -5.94
C TYR A 33 -22.17 6.78 -6.84
N LYS A 34 -23.32 7.40 -7.16
CA LYS A 34 -24.34 6.86 -8.05
C LYS A 34 -24.67 7.87 -9.14
N ASP A 35 -24.83 7.39 -10.38
CA ASP A 35 -25.45 8.14 -11.48
C ASP A 35 -26.91 7.65 -11.70
N ASP A 36 -27.51 7.97 -12.85
CA ASP A 36 -28.85 7.55 -13.28
C ASP A 36 -29.05 6.02 -13.34
N LYS A 37 -27.98 5.25 -13.44
CA LYS A 37 -27.95 3.78 -13.57
C LYS A 37 -27.44 3.09 -12.30
N GLY A 38 -27.29 3.82 -11.19
CA GLY A 38 -26.87 3.28 -9.89
C GLY A 38 -25.36 3.45 -9.65
N TYR A 39 -24.74 2.54 -8.89
CA TYR A 39 -23.32 2.67 -8.53
C TYR A 39 -22.42 2.76 -9.76
N LEU A 40 -21.55 3.78 -9.79
CA LEU A 40 -20.69 4.02 -10.96
C LEU A 40 -19.48 3.09 -11.00
N LEU A 41 -18.87 2.80 -9.85
CA LEU A 41 -17.56 2.13 -9.77
C LEU A 41 -17.48 0.80 -10.53
N GLU A 42 -18.50 -0.06 -10.39
CA GLU A 42 -18.56 -1.38 -11.04
C GLU A 42 -18.69 -1.30 -12.57
N ARG A 43 -19.05 -0.14 -13.12
CA ARG A 43 -19.20 0.10 -14.56
C ARG A 43 -17.99 0.79 -15.16
N ILE A 44 -16.99 1.16 -14.36
CA ILE A 44 -15.73 1.73 -14.84
C ILE A 44 -14.84 0.59 -15.36
N ARG A 45 -14.27 0.78 -16.55
CA ARG A 45 -13.32 -0.18 -17.13
C ARG A 45 -12.10 -0.32 -16.22
N ASP A 46 -11.73 -1.55 -15.92
CA ASP A 46 -10.62 -1.95 -15.04
C ASP A 46 -9.24 -1.85 -15.71
N THR A 47 -8.99 -0.74 -16.41
CA THR A 47 -7.73 -0.45 -17.10
C THR A 47 -7.14 0.85 -16.56
N ALA A 48 -6.13 0.75 -15.70
CA ALA A 48 -5.52 1.91 -15.07
C ALA A 48 -4.54 2.62 -16.02
N GLY A 49 -4.78 3.91 -16.28
CA GLY A 49 -3.83 4.77 -16.95
C GLY A 49 -2.63 5.16 -16.07
N GLN A 50 -1.54 5.60 -16.70
CA GLN A 50 -0.41 6.20 -15.99
C GLN A 50 0.32 7.22 -16.88
N LYS A 51 0.87 8.28 -16.27
CA LYS A 51 1.61 9.35 -16.96
C LYS A 51 3.13 9.24 -16.83
N GLY A 52 3.64 8.14 -16.26
CA GLY A 52 5.08 7.84 -16.21
C GLY A 52 5.79 8.10 -14.88
N THR A 53 5.30 9.01 -14.02
CA THR A 53 5.99 9.36 -12.77
C THR A 53 6.22 8.17 -11.82
N GLY A 54 5.24 7.27 -11.68
CA GLY A 54 5.43 6.03 -10.91
C GLY A 54 6.49 5.09 -11.51
N LYS A 55 6.52 4.99 -12.84
CA LYS A 55 7.55 4.21 -13.57
C LYS A 55 8.94 4.79 -13.33
N TRP A 56 9.08 6.12 -13.33
CA TRP A 56 10.37 6.77 -13.04
C TRP A 56 10.87 6.45 -11.63
N THR A 57 10.00 6.40 -10.61
CA THR A 57 10.40 5.99 -9.26
C THR A 57 10.91 4.55 -9.24
N ALA A 58 10.23 3.62 -9.93
CA ALA A 58 10.66 2.22 -10.00
C ALA A 58 11.99 2.06 -10.75
N ILE A 59 12.20 2.82 -11.84
CA ILE A 59 13.48 2.85 -12.57
C ILE A 59 14.60 3.42 -11.69
N ALA A 60 14.35 4.53 -11.01
CA ALA A 60 15.32 5.15 -10.11
C ALA A 60 15.71 4.18 -8.99
N ALA A 61 14.75 3.45 -8.42
CA ALA A 61 15.02 2.42 -7.42
C ALA A 61 16.02 1.36 -7.92
N LEU A 62 15.84 0.87 -9.16
CA LEU A 62 16.77 -0.07 -9.79
C LEU A 62 18.15 0.58 -10.04
N GLN A 63 18.20 1.82 -10.52
CA GLN A 63 19.44 2.55 -10.78
C GLN A 63 20.26 2.80 -9.51
N TYR A 64 19.61 3.16 -8.41
CA TYR A 64 20.24 3.37 -7.11
C TYR A 64 20.45 2.08 -6.31
N GLY A 65 19.99 0.92 -6.80
CA GLY A 65 20.13 -0.36 -6.09
C GLY A 65 19.30 -0.46 -4.81
N ILE A 66 18.14 0.22 -4.74
CA ILE A 66 17.28 0.26 -3.55
C ILE A 66 16.01 -0.56 -3.76
N PRO A 67 15.62 -1.44 -2.80
CA PRO A 67 14.47 -2.32 -2.92
C PRO A 67 13.12 -1.62 -2.69
N VAL A 68 12.70 -0.77 -3.65
CA VAL A 68 11.38 -0.10 -3.62
C VAL A 68 10.29 -0.99 -4.23
N THR A 69 10.09 -2.15 -3.61
CA THR A 69 9.30 -3.24 -4.20
C THR A 69 7.81 -2.91 -4.34
N LEU A 70 7.19 -2.23 -3.36
CA LEU A 70 5.75 -1.98 -3.39
C LEU A 70 5.36 -0.99 -4.48
N ILE A 71 6.13 0.09 -4.67
CA ILE A 71 5.88 1.05 -5.77
C ILE A 71 6.10 0.36 -7.12
N GLY A 72 7.10 -0.53 -7.22
CA GLY A 72 7.30 -1.38 -8.41
C GLY A 72 6.07 -2.23 -8.73
N GLU A 73 5.57 -2.99 -7.75
CA GLU A 73 4.35 -3.80 -7.90
C GLU A 73 3.10 -2.96 -8.19
N ALA A 74 2.99 -1.75 -7.64
CA ALA A 74 1.90 -0.84 -7.95
C ALA A 74 1.94 -0.38 -9.42
N VAL A 75 3.13 -0.17 -9.99
CA VAL A 75 3.29 0.13 -11.42
C VAL A 75 2.95 -1.10 -12.27
N PHE A 76 3.47 -2.27 -11.93
CA PHE A 76 3.18 -3.51 -12.68
C PHE A 76 1.71 -3.91 -12.61
N SER A 77 1.04 -3.68 -11.49
CA SER A 77 -0.41 -3.91 -11.37
C SER A 77 -1.21 -3.06 -12.37
N ARG A 78 -0.78 -1.82 -12.65
CA ARG A 78 -1.40 -0.98 -13.69
C ARG A 78 -1.13 -1.54 -15.08
N CYS A 79 0.11 -1.95 -15.36
CA CYS A 79 0.46 -2.61 -16.62
C CYS A 79 -0.39 -3.88 -16.85
N LEU A 80 -0.53 -4.73 -15.84
CA LEU A 80 -1.38 -5.93 -15.91
C LEU A 80 -2.85 -5.58 -16.16
N SER A 81 -3.38 -4.52 -15.52
CA SER A 81 -4.75 -4.07 -15.74
C SER A 81 -4.99 -3.64 -17.20
N ALA A 82 -4.00 -3.05 -17.87
CA ALA A 82 -4.10 -2.63 -19.26
C ALA A 82 -4.20 -3.80 -20.26
N LEU A 83 -3.71 -4.99 -19.89
CA LEU A 83 -3.81 -6.22 -20.67
C LEU A 83 -5.22 -6.85 -20.59
N GLN A 84 -6.28 -6.03 -20.65
CA GLN A 84 -7.65 -6.47 -20.39
C GLN A 84 -8.10 -7.60 -21.32
N ASN A 85 -7.88 -7.47 -22.64
CA ASN A 85 -8.29 -8.50 -23.60
C ASN A 85 -7.57 -9.84 -23.33
N GLU A 86 -6.28 -9.77 -23.00
CA GLU A 86 -5.49 -10.95 -22.66
C GLU A 86 -5.99 -11.59 -21.35
N ARG A 87 -6.28 -10.80 -20.31
CA ARG A 87 -6.86 -11.29 -19.05
C ARG A 87 -8.22 -11.96 -19.25
N VAL A 88 -9.08 -11.41 -20.11
CA VAL A 88 -10.39 -11.99 -20.43
C VAL A 88 -10.25 -13.31 -21.19
N LEU A 89 -9.24 -13.45 -22.06
CA LEU A 89 -8.95 -14.72 -22.73
C LEU A 89 -8.37 -15.74 -21.73
N ALA A 90 -7.41 -15.31 -20.91
CA ALA A 90 -6.75 -16.16 -19.92
C ALA A 90 -7.73 -16.70 -18.87
N SER A 91 -8.71 -15.92 -18.43
CA SER A 91 -9.70 -16.35 -17.42
C SER A 91 -10.59 -17.50 -17.88
N ARG A 92 -10.65 -17.78 -19.19
CA ARG A 92 -11.39 -18.92 -19.76
C ARG A 92 -10.55 -20.19 -19.85
N GLN A 93 -9.22 -20.08 -19.69
CA GLN A 93 -8.28 -21.17 -19.90
C GLN A 93 -7.55 -21.57 -18.60
N LEU A 94 -7.27 -20.59 -17.74
CA LEU A 94 -6.56 -20.79 -16.49
C LEU A 94 -7.56 -20.92 -15.34
N VAL A 95 -7.40 -21.99 -14.56
CA VAL A 95 -8.23 -22.26 -13.38
C VAL A 95 -7.53 -21.76 -12.11
N GLY A 96 -8.30 -21.10 -11.23
CA GLY A 96 -7.87 -20.76 -9.88
C GLY A 96 -8.34 -21.79 -8.85
N PRO A 97 -8.05 -21.57 -7.56
CA PRO A 97 -8.58 -22.40 -6.49
C PRO A 97 -10.12 -22.44 -6.53
N ASN A 98 -10.70 -23.65 -6.43
CA ASN A 98 -12.15 -23.83 -6.33
C ASN A 98 -12.62 -23.73 -4.87
N VAL A 99 -12.18 -22.68 -4.18
CA VAL A 99 -12.51 -22.42 -2.78
C VAL A 99 -13.38 -21.18 -2.71
N LYS A 100 -14.58 -21.32 -2.15
CA LYS A 100 -15.42 -20.16 -1.85
C LYS A 100 -14.83 -19.44 -0.63
N PRO A 101 -14.45 -18.15 -0.73
CA PRO A 101 -13.94 -17.41 0.43
C PRO A 101 -14.97 -17.39 1.56
N THR A 102 -14.59 -17.90 2.73
CA THR A 102 -15.40 -17.87 3.95
C THR A 102 -14.74 -17.02 5.02
N VAL A 103 -15.53 -16.17 5.66
CA VAL A 103 -15.10 -15.29 6.73
C VAL A 103 -16.05 -15.51 7.90
N ASP A 104 -15.57 -16.22 8.92
CA ASP A 104 -16.39 -16.59 10.09
C ASP A 104 -16.78 -15.36 10.92
N ASP A 105 -15.80 -14.48 11.16
CA ASP A 105 -15.98 -13.20 11.86
C ASP A 105 -15.60 -12.06 10.93
N LEU A 106 -16.61 -11.50 10.28
CA LEU A 106 -16.46 -10.40 9.32
C LEU A 106 -15.88 -9.13 9.97
N PRO A 107 -16.41 -8.61 11.09
CA PRO A 107 -15.81 -7.47 11.79
C PRO A 107 -14.32 -7.65 12.12
N LYS A 108 -13.94 -8.83 12.64
CA LYS A 108 -12.54 -9.14 12.94
C LYS A 108 -11.68 -9.18 11.67
N PHE A 109 -12.18 -9.79 10.61
CA PHE A 109 -11.43 -9.86 9.35
C PHE A 109 -11.28 -8.50 8.67
N LEU A 110 -12.27 -7.62 8.76
CA LEU A 110 -12.15 -6.23 8.31
C LEU A 110 -11.09 -5.47 9.11
N ASN A 111 -10.99 -5.72 10.41
CA ASN A 111 -9.89 -5.17 11.21
C ASN A 111 -8.52 -5.74 10.80
N HIS A 112 -8.46 -7.02 10.43
CA HIS A 112 -7.23 -7.60 9.88
C HIS A 112 -6.82 -6.90 8.57
N ILE A 113 -7.76 -6.63 7.66
CA ILE A 113 -7.51 -5.89 6.41
C ILE A 113 -7.02 -4.47 6.70
N LYS A 114 -7.62 -3.78 7.69
CA LYS A 114 -7.18 -2.45 8.13
C LYS A 114 -5.70 -2.45 8.51
N HIS A 115 -5.31 -3.37 9.40
CA HIS A 115 -3.93 -3.47 9.88
C HIS A 115 -2.96 -3.90 8.77
N ALA A 116 -3.38 -4.81 7.89
CA ALA A 116 -2.61 -5.22 6.72
C ALA A 116 -2.30 -4.03 5.80
N LEU A 117 -3.32 -3.21 5.49
CA LEU A 117 -3.19 -2.01 4.69
C LEU A 117 -2.26 -0.99 5.37
N TYR A 118 -2.41 -0.78 6.67
CA TYR A 118 -1.56 0.14 7.43
C TYR A 118 -0.09 -0.31 7.45
N CYS A 119 0.17 -1.59 7.67
CA CYS A 119 1.53 -2.15 7.63
C CYS A 119 2.16 -2.01 6.24
N ALA A 120 1.43 -2.37 5.18
CA ALA A 120 1.91 -2.21 3.81
C ALA A 120 2.18 -0.75 3.46
N LYS A 121 1.35 0.19 3.94
CA LYS A 121 1.58 1.64 3.81
C LYS A 121 2.89 2.04 4.48
N ILE A 122 3.12 1.64 5.74
CA ILE A 122 4.38 1.94 6.46
C ILE A 122 5.59 1.45 5.67
N VAL A 123 5.56 0.22 5.17
CA VAL A 123 6.65 -0.35 4.36
C VAL A 123 6.85 0.45 3.07
N SER A 124 5.79 0.82 2.36
CA SER A 124 5.92 1.64 1.14
C SER A 124 6.61 2.97 1.41
N TYR A 125 6.27 3.65 2.52
CA TYR A 125 6.93 4.90 2.89
C TYR A 125 8.38 4.66 3.31
N ALA A 126 8.66 3.62 4.10
CA ALA A 126 10.03 3.25 4.46
C ALA A 126 10.91 3.06 3.22
N GLN A 127 10.43 2.32 2.21
CA GLN A 127 11.10 2.13 0.93
C GLN A 127 11.33 3.43 0.18
N GLY A 128 10.34 4.33 0.12
CA GLY A 128 10.47 5.64 -0.53
C GLY A 128 11.53 6.53 0.14
N PHE A 129 11.57 6.55 1.47
CA PHE A 129 12.58 7.30 2.21
C PHE A 129 13.98 6.68 2.10
N MET A 130 14.09 5.34 2.00
CA MET A 130 15.36 4.67 1.68
C MET A 130 15.90 5.13 0.33
N LEU A 131 15.04 5.21 -0.69
CA LEU A 131 15.41 5.68 -2.03
C LEU A 131 15.89 7.13 -2.01
N MET A 132 15.15 8.02 -1.34
CA MET A 132 15.56 9.42 -1.20
C MET A 132 16.90 9.55 -0.48
N ARG A 133 17.16 8.71 0.52
CA ARG A 133 18.45 8.71 1.23
C ARG A 133 19.61 8.28 0.35
N GLU A 134 19.46 7.20 -0.40
CA GLU A 134 20.50 6.75 -1.33
C GLU A 134 20.76 7.79 -2.42
N ALA A 135 19.69 8.35 -2.99
CA ALA A 135 19.81 9.42 -3.98
C ALA A 135 20.51 10.66 -3.39
N ALA A 136 20.20 11.04 -2.15
CA ALA A 136 20.86 12.15 -1.47
C ALA A 136 22.36 11.89 -1.30
N GLN A 137 22.75 10.67 -0.91
CA GLN A 137 24.14 10.28 -0.76
C GLN A 137 24.90 10.34 -2.09
N GLN A 138 24.39 9.71 -3.15
CA GLN A 138 25.07 9.67 -4.45
C GLN A 138 25.15 11.05 -5.13
N ASN A 139 24.12 11.88 -4.98
CA ASN A 139 24.08 13.21 -5.57
C ASN A 139 24.62 14.32 -4.65
N LYS A 140 25.11 13.96 -3.45
CA LYS A 140 25.61 14.90 -2.42
C LYS A 140 24.58 15.97 -2.04
N TRP A 141 23.30 15.61 -2.00
CA TRP A 141 22.23 16.51 -1.55
C TRP A 141 22.05 16.41 -0.05
N ASN A 142 21.84 17.55 0.60
CA ASN A 142 21.47 17.61 2.00
C ASN A 142 19.94 17.66 2.13
N LEU A 143 19.29 16.51 2.04
CA LEU A 143 17.82 16.43 2.13
C LEU A 143 17.33 16.48 3.58
N ASN A 144 16.34 17.33 3.82
CA ASN A 144 15.63 17.39 5.09
C ASN A 144 14.38 16.48 5.04
N TYR A 145 14.52 15.22 5.47
CA TYR A 145 13.43 14.24 5.43
C TYR A 145 12.20 14.63 6.25
N GLY A 146 12.40 15.25 7.43
CA GLY A 146 11.30 15.78 8.23
C GLY A 146 10.57 16.92 7.54
N GLY A 147 11.31 17.81 6.87
CA GLY A 147 10.78 18.89 6.04
C GLY A 147 10.02 18.38 4.82
N ILE A 148 10.52 17.35 4.14
CA ILE A 148 9.83 16.68 3.03
C ILE A 148 8.49 16.10 3.51
N ALA A 149 8.50 15.36 4.63
CA ALA A 149 7.29 14.79 5.23
C ALA A 149 6.27 15.87 5.63
N LEU A 150 6.75 17.00 6.17
CA LEU A 150 5.91 18.14 6.52
C LEU A 150 5.22 18.74 5.29
N MET A 151 5.96 18.92 4.18
CA MET A 151 5.40 19.45 2.93
C MET A 151 4.33 18.53 2.33
N TRP A 152 4.42 17.22 2.55
CA TRP A 152 3.41 16.28 2.08
C TRP A 152 2.15 16.25 2.96
N ARG A 153 2.17 16.81 4.17
CA ARG A 153 1.03 16.75 5.11
C ARG A 153 -0.23 17.45 4.58
N GLY A 154 -0.08 18.42 3.68
CA GLY A 154 -1.19 19.18 3.08
C GLY A 154 -0.98 19.43 1.60
N GLY A 155 -2.07 19.75 0.88
CA GLY A 155 -2.05 20.13 -0.53
C GLY A 155 -1.80 19.00 -1.54
N CYS A 156 -0.99 18.00 -1.20
CA CYS A 156 -0.71 16.88 -2.10
C CYS A 156 -1.76 15.74 -1.99
N ILE A 157 -1.72 14.80 -2.94
CA ILE A 157 -2.65 13.66 -3.00
C ILE A 157 -2.43 12.66 -1.87
N ILE A 158 -1.18 12.50 -1.41
CA ILE A 158 -0.83 11.53 -0.35
C ILE A 158 -1.01 12.10 1.07
N ARG A 159 -1.65 13.28 1.20
CA ARG A 159 -1.86 13.96 2.48
C ARG A 159 -2.62 13.06 3.46
N SER A 160 -2.12 13.00 4.69
CA SER A 160 -2.67 12.15 5.75
C SER A 160 -2.07 12.51 7.11
N VAL A 161 -2.78 12.16 8.19
CA VAL A 161 -2.24 12.28 9.57
C VAL A 161 -0.95 11.46 9.74
N PHE A 162 -0.82 10.37 8.96
CA PHE A 162 0.35 9.52 8.90
C PHE A 162 1.67 10.27 8.65
N LEU A 163 1.64 11.33 7.83
CA LEU A 163 2.84 12.11 7.49
C LEU A 163 3.36 12.94 8.66
N HIS A 164 2.49 13.30 9.61
CA HIS A 164 2.92 13.91 10.85
C HIS A 164 3.82 12.95 11.65
N ASN A 165 3.46 11.67 11.72
CA ASN A 165 4.26 10.66 12.41
C ASN A 165 5.64 10.46 11.76
N ILE A 166 5.74 10.55 10.42
CA ILE A 166 7.03 10.52 9.72
C ILE A 166 7.88 11.75 10.08
N LYS A 167 7.28 12.95 10.07
CA LYS A 167 7.98 14.17 10.49
C LYS A 167 8.50 14.05 11.92
N GLU A 168 7.68 13.52 12.84
CA GLU A 168 8.09 13.33 14.24
C GLU A 168 9.21 12.29 14.37
N ALA A 169 9.20 11.22 13.58
CA ALA A 169 10.28 10.24 13.54
C ALA A 169 11.63 10.87 13.15
N TYR A 170 11.65 11.68 12.08
CA TYR A 170 12.86 12.41 11.68
C TYR A 170 13.21 13.60 12.58
N THR A 171 12.25 14.12 13.35
CA THR A 171 12.53 15.11 14.41
C THR A 171 13.26 14.45 15.58
N ARG A 172 12.82 13.25 15.99
CA ARG A 172 13.50 12.45 17.03
C ARG A 172 14.88 11.98 16.60
N SER A 173 15.01 11.51 15.36
CA SER A 173 16.27 11.02 14.81
C SER A 173 16.46 11.50 13.36
N PRO A 174 17.16 12.63 13.16
CA PRO A 174 17.40 13.17 11.81
C PRO A 174 18.18 12.22 10.89
N GLN A 175 18.99 11.33 11.48
CA GLN A 175 19.79 10.32 10.79
C GLN A 175 19.14 8.93 10.80
N LEU A 176 17.82 8.86 11.02
CA LEU A 176 17.07 7.61 11.03
C LEU A 176 17.29 6.85 9.73
N SER A 177 17.86 5.65 9.86
CA SER A 177 18.22 4.83 8.70
C SER A 177 17.01 4.20 8.02
N ASN A 178 15.94 3.91 8.76
CA ASN A 178 14.71 3.37 8.19
C ASN A 178 13.53 3.70 9.11
N LEU A 179 12.39 4.07 8.54
CA LEU A 179 11.17 4.36 9.30
C LEU A 179 10.71 3.20 10.18
N LEU A 180 10.97 1.95 9.78
CA LEU A 180 10.63 0.75 10.56
C LEU A 180 11.36 0.67 11.91
N LEU A 181 12.44 1.42 12.10
CA LEU A 181 13.23 1.42 13.34
C LEU A 181 12.79 2.52 14.33
N ASP A 182 11.91 3.44 13.92
CA ASP A 182 11.35 4.42 14.82
C ASP A 182 10.32 3.77 15.77
N PRO A 183 10.27 4.17 17.07
CA PRO A 183 9.39 3.55 18.05
C PRO A 183 7.90 3.53 17.68
N PHE A 184 7.38 4.57 17.01
CA PHE A 184 5.97 4.62 16.61
C PHE A 184 5.67 3.58 15.54
N PHE A 185 6.47 3.54 14.47
CA PHE A 185 6.26 2.61 13.36
C PHE A 185 6.56 1.17 13.73
N LYS A 186 7.58 0.94 14.58
CA LYS A 186 7.86 -0.38 15.14
C LYS A 186 6.65 -0.94 15.88
N LYS A 187 6.07 -0.17 16.82
CA LYS A 187 4.87 -0.56 17.56
C LYS A 187 3.67 -0.83 16.65
N ALA A 188 3.47 0.02 15.63
CA ALA A 188 2.39 -0.16 14.66
C ALA A 188 2.52 -1.46 13.85
N ILE A 189 3.73 -1.78 13.39
CA ILE A 189 4.02 -3.02 12.66
C ILE A 189 3.87 -4.23 13.57
N GLU A 190 4.43 -4.21 14.78
CA GLU A 190 4.33 -5.32 15.74
C GLU A 190 2.87 -5.64 16.08
N ALA A 191 2.02 -4.62 16.24
CA ALA A 191 0.59 -4.79 16.48
C ALA A 191 -0.20 -5.27 15.24
N GLY A 192 0.31 -5.03 14.03
CA GLY A 192 -0.40 -5.27 12.77
C GLY A 192 0.09 -6.47 11.96
N GLN A 193 1.31 -6.96 12.19
CA GLN A 193 1.94 -7.95 11.31
C GLN A 193 1.23 -9.32 11.32
N ASP A 194 0.63 -9.73 12.43
CA ASP A 194 -0.18 -10.97 12.45
C ASP A 194 -1.44 -10.82 11.60
N SER A 195 -2.17 -9.72 11.75
CA SER A 195 -3.31 -9.37 10.90
C SER A 195 -2.93 -9.36 9.41
N TRP A 196 -1.77 -8.79 9.11
CA TRP A 196 -1.25 -8.71 7.77
C TRP A 196 -0.97 -10.08 7.15
N ARG A 197 -0.31 -10.98 7.90
CA ARG A 197 -0.09 -12.37 7.48
C ARG A 197 -1.41 -13.11 7.24
N GLN A 198 -2.39 -12.95 8.13
CA GLN A 198 -3.71 -13.58 7.96
C GLN A 198 -4.38 -13.17 6.65
N VAL A 199 -4.32 -11.88 6.30
CA VAL A 199 -4.89 -11.36 5.05
C VAL A 199 -4.15 -11.90 3.84
N VAL A 200 -2.82 -11.85 3.83
CA VAL A 200 -2.00 -12.34 2.71
C VAL A 200 -2.20 -13.85 2.51
N CYS A 201 -2.14 -14.64 3.58
CA CYS A 201 -2.34 -16.10 3.51
C CYS A 201 -3.73 -16.43 2.96
N LYS A 202 -4.80 -15.81 3.50
CA LYS A 202 -6.16 -16.03 3.00
C LYS A 202 -6.33 -15.61 1.54
N ALA A 203 -5.78 -14.46 1.15
CA ALA A 203 -5.83 -13.99 -0.22
C ALA A 203 -5.17 -14.99 -1.19
N VAL A 204 -3.97 -15.49 -0.84
CA VAL A 204 -3.28 -16.52 -1.63
C VAL A 204 -4.12 -17.80 -1.74
N MET A 205 -4.63 -18.31 -0.61
CA MET A 205 -5.45 -19.53 -0.58
C MET A 205 -6.76 -19.38 -1.39
N TRP A 206 -7.30 -18.17 -1.46
CA TRP A 206 -8.52 -17.84 -2.22
C TRP A 206 -8.26 -17.42 -3.67
N GLY A 207 -7.00 -17.35 -4.10
CA GLY A 207 -6.66 -16.87 -5.45
C GLY A 207 -6.96 -15.39 -5.69
N ILE A 208 -6.96 -14.57 -4.63
CA ILE A 208 -7.18 -13.12 -4.71
C ILE A 208 -5.82 -12.41 -4.80
N PRO A 209 -5.54 -11.66 -5.89
CA PRO A 209 -4.25 -11.00 -6.06
C PRO A 209 -4.11 -9.81 -5.10
N VAL A 210 -3.08 -9.83 -4.26
CA VAL A 210 -2.73 -8.73 -3.33
C VAL A 210 -1.25 -8.34 -3.45
N PRO A 211 -0.73 -8.06 -4.67
CA PRO A 211 0.72 -7.94 -4.93
C PRO A 211 1.41 -6.90 -4.05
N ALA A 212 0.80 -5.74 -3.84
CA ALA A 212 1.34 -4.69 -2.98
C ALA A 212 1.45 -5.13 -1.50
N MET A 213 0.44 -5.81 -0.95
CA MET A 213 0.50 -6.30 0.43
C MET A 213 1.50 -7.46 0.58
N SER A 214 1.54 -8.38 -0.38
CA SER A 214 2.46 -9.53 -0.36
C SER A 214 3.92 -9.09 -0.49
N THR A 215 4.24 -8.17 -1.39
CA THR A 215 5.62 -7.70 -1.58
C THR A 215 6.12 -6.88 -0.39
N ALA A 216 5.25 -6.08 0.24
CA ALA A 216 5.63 -5.39 1.46
C ALA A 216 5.90 -6.37 2.60
N LEU A 217 5.15 -7.47 2.71
CA LEU A 217 5.35 -8.48 3.76
C LEU A 217 6.70 -9.18 3.55
N SER A 218 6.98 -9.54 2.29
CA SER A 218 8.25 -10.13 1.88
C SER A 218 9.42 -9.19 2.16
N PHE A 219 9.27 -7.90 1.86
CA PHE A 219 10.28 -6.88 2.21
C PHE A 219 10.48 -6.78 3.73
N TYR A 220 9.41 -6.73 4.52
CA TYR A 220 9.50 -6.63 5.98
C TYR A 220 10.23 -7.84 6.58
N ASP A 221 9.86 -9.05 6.15
CA ASP A 221 10.52 -10.28 6.60
C ASP A 221 11.97 -10.35 6.15
N GLY A 222 12.28 -9.93 4.93
CA GLY A 222 13.66 -9.84 4.44
C GLY A 222 14.49 -8.82 5.22
N TYR A 223 13.94 -7.63 5.47
CA TYR A 223 14.64 -6.53 6.14
C TYR A 223 14.98 -6.82 7.61
N ARG A 224 14.14 -7.59 8.31
CA ARG A 224 14.35 -7.97 9.71
C ARG A 224 15.17 -9.26 9.89
N SER A 225 15.56 -9.93 8.80
CA SER A 225 16.31 -11.18 8.87
C SER A 225 17.80 -10.89 8.90
N GLU A 226 18.49 -11.31 9.97
CA GLU A 226 19.95 -11.18 10.10
C GLU A 226 20.69 -11.93 8.99
N ARG A 227 20.16 -13.10 8.59
CA ARG A 227 20.70 -13.93 7.51
C ARG A 227 19.64 -14.15 6.43
N LEU A 228 19.99 -13.81 5.20
CA LEU A 228 19.21 -14.09 3.98
C LEU A 228 19.84 -15.26 3.20
N PRO A 229 19.11 -15.90 2.27
CA PRO A 229 19.62 -17.01 1.47
C PRO A 229 20.51 -16.59 0.28
N ALA A 230 21.10 -15.38 0.31
CA ALA A 230 21.98 -14.85 -0.73
C ALA A 230 23.44 -15.28 -0.54
#